data_AF-A0A8T1FK52-F1
#
_entry.id   AF-A0A8T1FK52-F1
#
_cell.length_a   1.000
_cell.length_b   1.000
_cell.length_c   1.000
_cell.angle_alpha   90.00
_cell.angle_beta   90.00
_cell.angle_gamma   90.00
#
_symmetry.space_group_name_H-M   'P 1'
#
loop_
_entity.id
_entity.type
_entity.pdbx_description
1 polymer ?
#
loop_
_entity_poly.entity_id
_entity_poly.type
_entity_poly.pdbx_seq_one_letter_code
_entity_poly.pdbx_strand_id
1 'polypeptide(L)'
;MKYYSTPKRLSVHFKTRQQRRRLTMMNDTITRRSIATEQEYSMLERLLIQTADDISKCLKVLKKNLKKHDNRNLPGFHYRSTSKYCLKVDIRVVKDMVSELRYVAKRVCKSKTPSHSEVNAARISMNGTADALNDLKKAGRIYDQNRGLTSVELQGKMVEGGGIRKNAETVEALVKSTLCEHFSGFGALENQIAIVEKALLPW
;
A
#
# COMPACT_ATOMS: atom_id res chain seq x y z
N MET A 1 83.47 -18.85 -12.62
CA MET A 1 82.24 -19.68 -12.65
C MET A 1 81.40 -19.37 -11.42
N LYS A 2 80.20 -18.80 -11.58
CA LYS A 2 79.01 -18.94 -10.70
C LYS A 2 77.89 -18.04 -11.24
N TYR A 3 76.96 -18.63 -11.99
CA TYR A 3 75.70 -17.99 -12.40
C TYR A 3 74.74 -18.00 -11.20
N TYR A 4 74.25 -16.83 -10.78
CA TYR A 4 73.17 -16.73 -9.81
C TYR A 4 71.81 -16.82 -10.52
N SER A 5 71.04 -17.81 -10.11
CA SER A 5 69.69 -18.12 -10.55
C SER A 5 68.69 -17.07 -10.06
N THR A 6 67.78 -16.62 -10.92
CA THR A 6 66.76 -15.61 -10.63
C THR A 6 65.43 -16.25 -10.20
N PRO A 7 64.88 -15.93 -9.01
CA PRO A 7 63.53 -16.35 -8.63
C PRO A 7 62.56 -15.16 -8.77
N LYS A 8 62.16 -14.79 -10.00
CA LYS A 8 61.15 -13.73 -10.21
C LYS A 8 59.88 -14.17 -10.96
N ARG A 9 59.88 -15.33 -11.63
CA ARG A 9 58.74 -15.77 -12.45
C ARG A 9 57.56 -16.37 -11.67
N LEU A 10 57.80 -17.04 -10.54
CA LEU A 10 56.73 -17.72 -9.77
C LEU A 10 55.81 -16.76 -8.99
N SER A 11 56.36 -15.64 -8.48
CA SER A 11 55.61 -14.66 -7.67
C SER A 11 54.57 -13.88 -8.49
N VAL A 12 54.90 -13.54 -9.74
CA VAL A 12 53.99 -12.79 -10.62
C VAL A 12 52.77 -13.64 -10.97
N HIS A 13 52.95 -14.89 -11.40
CA HIS A 13 51.85 -15.79 -11.75
C HIS A 13 50.91 -16.09 -10.57
N PHE A 14 51.45 -16.16 -9.34
CA PHE A 14 50.64 -16.35 -8.14
C PHE A 14 49.76 -15.13 -7.86
N LYS A 15 50.33 -13.91 -7.94
CA LYS A 15 49.57 -12.65 -7.82
C LYS A 15 48.50 -12.52 -8.91
N THR A 16 48.80 -12.87 -10.17
CA THR A 16 47.81 -12.79 -11.25
C THR A 16 46.66 -13.78 -11.07
N ARG A 17 46.93 -15.00 -10.60
CA ARG A 17 45.90 -15.99 -10.26
C ARG A 17 45.02 -15.53 -9.08
N GLN A 18 45.62 -14.94 -8.05
CA GLN A 18 44.88 -14.42 -6.90
C GLN A 18 43.99 -13.21 -7.27
N GLN A 19 44.51 -12.30 -8.12
CA GLN A 19 43.74 -11.17 -8.66
C GLN A 19 42.54 -11.65 -9.50
N ARG A 20 42.76 -12.61 -10.40
CA ARG A 20 41.69 -13.20 -11.22
C ARG A 20 40.62 -13.89 -10.38
N ARG A 21 41.01 -14.66 -9.36
CA ARG A 21 40.05 -15.29 -8.42
C ARG A 21 39.22 -14.24 -7.66
N ARG A 22 39.83 -13.13 -7.23
CA ARG A 22 39.11 -12.02 -6.61
C ARG A 22 38.10 -11.36 -7.55
N LEU A 23 38.49 -11.12 -8.81
CA LEU A 23 37.60 -10.58 -9.85
C LEU A 23 36.40 -11.51 -10.12
N THR A 24 36.63 -12.82 -10.23
CA THR A 24 35.54 -13.79 -10.43
C THR A 24 34.56 -13.79 -9.25
N MET A 25 35.06 -13.85 -8.01
CA MET A 25 34.21 -13.79 -6.81
C MET A 25 33.41 -12.49 -6.75
N MET A 26 34.02 -11.36 -7.11
CA MET A 26 33.35 -10.06 -7.11
C MET A 26 32.24 -10.02 -8.16
N ASN A 27 32.49 -10.51 -9.37
CA ASN A 27 31.49 -10.61 -10.43
C ASN A 27 30.31 -11.52 -10.02
N ASP A 28 30.58 -12.69 -9.44
CA ASP A 28 29.53 -13.60 -8.96
C ASP A 28 28.64 -12.95 -7.89
N THR A 29 29.24 -12.15 -6.99
CA THR A 29 28.49 -11.42 -5.95
C THR A 29 27.64 -10.28 -6.52
N ILE A 30 28.13 -9.58 -7.56
CA ILE A 30 27.37 -8.54 -8.27
C ILE A 30 26.20 -9.16 -9.03
N THR A 31 26.42 -10.25 -9.76
CA THR A 31 25.38 -10.95 -10.53
C THR A 31 24.27 -11.49 -9.61
N ARG A 32 24.63 -12.14 -8.49
CA ARG A 32 23.63 -12.63 -7.52
C ARG A 32 22.79 -11.50 -6.92
N ARG A 33 23.38 -10.33 -6.66
CA ARG A 33 22.63 -9.17 -6.17
C ARG A 33 21.69 -8.58 -7.21
N SER A 34 22.13 -8.46 -8.47
CA SER A 34 21.26 -7.98 -9.55
C SER A 34 19.98 -8.82 -9.63
N ILE A 35 20.15 -10.15 -9.60
CA ILE A 35 19.03 -11.10 -9.62
C ILE A 35 18.09 -10.89 -8.42
N ALA A 36 18.65 -10.71 -7.21
CA ALA A 36 17.85 -10.45 -6.01
C ALA A 36 17.08 -9.12 -6.13
N THR A 37 17.72 -8.03 -6.57
CA THR A 37 17.06 -6.74 -6.75
C THR A 37 15.92 -6.81 -7.78
N GLU A 38 16.10 -7.54 -8.89
CA GLU A 38 15.06 -7.75 -9.89
C GLU A 38 13.87 -8.54 -9.34
N GLN A 39 14.12 -9.56 -8.50
CA GLN A 39 13.07 -10.32 -7.82
C GLN A 39 12.27 -9.44 -6.86
N GLU A 40 12.94 -8.66 -6.02
CA GLU A 40 12.28 -7.73 -5.08
C GLU A 40 11.47 -6.65 -5.82
N TYR A 41 11.95 -6.22 -6.98
CA TYR A 41 11.27 -5.25 -7.81
C TYR A 41 10.01 -5.84 -8.50
N SER A 42 10.08 -7.10 -8.92
CA SER A 42 8.91 -7.85 -9.42
C SER A 42 7.87 -8.10 -8.32
N MET A 43 8.33 -8.33 -7.09
CA MET A 43 7.47 -8.46 -5.93
C MET A 43 6.74 -7.15 -5.60
N LEU A 44 7.41 -6.00 -5.77
CA LEU A 44 6.80 -4.68 -5.62
C LEU A 44 5.63 -4.46 -6.59
N GLU A 45 5.79 -4.81 -7.87
CA GLU A 45 4.70 -4.77 -8.85
C GLU A 45 3.49 -5.59 -8.36
N ARG A 46 3.74 -6.84 -7.96
CA ARG A 46 2.70 -7.75 -7.51
C ARG A 46 1.92 -7.19 -6.32
N LEU A 47 2.62 -6.63 -5.33
CA LEU A 47 1.99 -6.07 -4.14
C LEU A 47 1.21 -4.79 -4.44
N LEU A 48 1.65 -3.95 -5.38
CA LEU A 48 0.89 -2.79 -5.85
C LEU A 48 -0.45 -3.22 -6.48
N ILE A 49 -0.42 -4.22 -7.36
CA ILE A 49 -1.64 -4.77 -8.01
C ILE A 49 -2.57 -5.39 -6.96
N GLN A 50 -2.03 -6.22 -6.07
CA GLN A 50 -2.79 -6.89 -5.02
C GLN A 50 -3.50 -5.87 -4.11
N THR A 51 -2.75 -4.86 -3.66
CA THR A 51 -3.29 -3.77 -2.82
C THR A 51 -4.43 -3.03 -3.54
N ALA A 52 -4.23 -2.69 -4.83
CA ALA A 52 -5.25 -2.02 -5.63
C ALA A 52 -6.51 -2.88 -5.82
N ASP A 53 -6.35 -4.19 -5.98
CA ASP A 53 -7.46 -5.14 -6.14
C ASP A 53 -8.25 -5.33 -4.86
N ASP A 54 -7.58 -5.43 -3.72
CA ASP A 54 -8.22 -5.61 -2.42
C ASP A 54 -9.01 -4.35 -2.02
N ILE A 55 -8.42 -3.16 -2.20
CA ILE A 55 -9.15 -1.90 -1.99
C ILE A 55 -10.34 -1.80 -2.97
N SER A 56 -10.16 -2.15 -4.25
CA SER A 56 -11.25 -2.15 -5.23
C SER A 56 -12.42 -3.06 -4.83
N LYS A 57 -12.12 -4.27 -4.33
CA LYS A 57 -13.12 -5.22 -3.83
C LYS A 57 -13.80 -4.67 -2.58
N CYS A 58 -13.02 -4.15 -1.64
CA CYS A 58 -13.52 -3.52 -0.42
C CYS A 58 -14.51 -2.39 -0.72
N LEU A 59 -14.19 -1.47 -1.64
CA LEU A 59 -15.09 -0.38 -2.04
C LEU A 59 -16.40 -0.88 -2.67
N LYS A 60 -16.36 -1.99 -3.42
CA LYS A 60 -17.59 -2.63 -3.95
C LYS A 60 -18.48 -3.13 -2.82
N VAL A 61 -17.90 -3.76 -1.79
CA VAL A 61 -18.63 -4.23 -0.61
C VAL A 61 -19.17 -3.05 0.18
N LEU A 62 -18.35 -2.03 0.44
CA LEU A 62 -18.76 -0.82 1.16
C LEU A 62 -19.97 -0.15 0.51
N LYS A 63 -19.96 0.02 -0.81
CA LYS A 63 -21.11 0.60 -1.54
C LYS A 63 -22.40 -0.21 -1.37
N LYS A 64 -22.30 -1.54 -1.26
CA LYS A 64 -23.46 -2.41 -1.00
C LYS A 64 -23.91 -2.26 0.45
N ASN A 65 -22.98 -2.21 1.39
CA ASN A 65 -23.25 -2.04 2.82
C ASN A 65 -23.92 -0.69 3.10
N LEU A 66 -23.41 0.41 2.54
CA LEU A 66 -24.03 1.74 2.64
C LEU A 66 -25.47 1.73 2.11
N LYS A 67 -25.71 1.11 0.95
CA LYS A 67 -27.08 0.97 0.42
C LYS A 67 -28.00 0.21 1.38
N LYS A 68 -27.52 -0.89 1.97
CA LYS A 68 -28.31 -1.69 2.93
C LYS A 68 -28.58 -0.89 4.21
N HIS A 69 -27.57 -0.19 4.71
CA HIS A 69 -27.67 0.71 5.87
C HIS A 69 -28.72 1.80 5.61
N ASP A 70 -28.64 2.49 4.47
CA ASP A 70 -29.59 3.54 4.09
C ASP A 70 -31.02 2.98 3.99
N ASN A 71 -31.20 1.80 3.38
CA ASN A 71 -32.52 1.18 3.29
C ASN A 71 -33.12 0.81 4.66
N ARG A 72 -32.29 0.43 5.64
CA ARG A 72 -32.73 0.05 6.99
C ARG A 72 -33.04 1.26 7.86
N ASN A 73 -32.18 2.27 7.81
CA ASN A 73 -32.18 3.38 8.75
C ASN A 73 -32.87 4.63 8.19
N LEU A 74 -33.12 4.70 6.87
CA LEU A 74 -33.67 5.86 6.19
C LEU A 74 -34.77 5.50 5.15
N PRO A 75 -35.80 4.71 5.49
CA PRO A 75 -36.91 4.46 4.57
C PRO A 75 -37.64 5.78 4.26
N GLY A 76 -37.85 6.06 2.96
CA GLY A 76 -38.58 7.26 2.49
C GLY A 76 -37.79 8.57 2.45
N PHE A 77 -36.49 8.57 2.79
CA PHE A 77 -35.67 9.79 2.75
C PHE A 77 -35.22 10.18 1.33
N HIS A 78 -34.98 11.48 1.13
CA HIS A 78 -34.38 11.99 -0.10
C HIS A 78 -33.01 11.38 -0.36
N TYR A 79 -32.80 10.91 -1.60
CA TYR A 79 -31.55 10.30 -2.06
C TYR A 79 -30.29 11.09 -1.70
N ARG A 80 -30.34 12.43 -1.73
CA ARG A 80 -29.19 13.31 -1.41
C ARG A 80 -28.75 13.26 0.06
N SER A 81 -29.61 12.77 0.95
CA SER A 81 -29.32 12.64 2.38
C SER A 81 -28.76 11.25 2.76
N THR A 82 -28.69 10.33 1.80
CA THR A 82 -28.22 8.96 2.04
C THR A 82 -26.72 8.92 2.26
N SER A 83 -26.24 8.04 3.15
CA SER A 83 -24.81 7.87 3.40
C SER A 83 -24.06 7.52 2.11
N LYS A 84 -24.67 6.68 1.26
CA LYS A 84 -24.15 6.34 -0.06
C LYS A 84 -23.94 7.57 -0.96
N TYR A 85 -24.84 8.55 -0.91
CA TYR A 85 -24.70 9.77 -1.71
C TYR A 85 -23.63 10.69 -1.14
N CYS A 86 -23.63 10.91 0.18
CA CYS A 86 -22.68 11.79 0.84
C CYS A 86 -21.23 11.31 0.67
N LEU A 87 -20.96 10.01 0.84
CA LEU A 87 -19.60 9.44 0.70
C LEU A 87 -19.21 9.19 -0.76
N LYS A 88 -20.07 9.50 -1.74
CA LYS A 88 -19.82 9.17 -3.16
C LYS A 88 -18.56 9.82 -3.70
N VAL A 89 -18.27 11.05 -3.27
CA VAL A 89 -17.09 11.82 -3.71
C VAL A 89 -15.82 11.17 -3.18
N ASP A 90 -15.74 10.91 -1.88
CA ASP A 90 -14.57 10.27 -1.25
C ASP A 90 -14.33 8.87 -1.81
N ILE A 91 -15.39 8.08 -2.02
CA ILE A 91 -15.29 6.77 -2.67
C ILE A 91 -14.70 6.89 -4.08
N ARG A 92 -15.02 7.96 -4.83
CA ARG A 92 -14.43 8.19 -6.15
C ARG A 92 -12.95 8.54 -6.03
N VAL A 93 -12.57 9.42 -5.11
CA VAL A 93 -11.16 9.78 -4.88
C VAL A 93 -10.33 8.53 -4.57
N VAL A 94 -10.80 7.64 -3.69
CA VAL A 94 -10.09 6.38 -3.42
C VAL A 94 -9.98 5.51 -4.68
N LYS A 95 -11.02 5.42 -5.52
CA LYS A 95 -10.94 4.67 -6.79
C LYS A 95 -9.92 5.26 -7.77
N ASP A 96 -9.79 6.57 -7.80
CA ASP A 96 -8.83 7.25 -8.65
C ASP A 96 -7.41 6.94 -8.15
N MET A 97 -7.16 7.01 -6.85
CA MET A 97 -5.86 6.62 -6.25
C MET A 97 -5.53 5.13 -6.45
N VAL A 98 -6.53 4.25 -6.41
CA VAL A 98 -6.37 2.83 -6.76
C VAL A 98 -5.98 2.64 -8.23
N SER A 99 -6.46 3.51 -9.12
CA SER A 99 -6.06 3.50 -10.53
C SER A 99 -4.62 3.97 -10.70
N GLU A 100 -4.18 4.95 -9.90
CA GLU A 100 -2.78 5.37 -9.81
C GLU A 100 -1.86 4.25 -9.31
N LEU A 101 -2.24 3.49 -8.29
CA LEU A 101 -1.47 2.32 -7.83
C LEU A 101 -1.23 1.31 -8.97
N ARG A 102 -2.28 1.03 -9.76
CA ARG A 102 -2.18 0.14 -10.93
C ARG A 102 -1.34 0.74 -12.04
N TYR A 103 -1.41 2.04 -12.23
CA TYR A 103 -0.60 2.75 -13.22
C TYR A 103 0.89 2.67 -12.85
N VAL A 104 1.23 2.93 -11.59
CA VAL A 104 2.61 2.78 -11.09
C VAL A 104 3.09 1.34 -11.20
N ALA A 105 2.26 0.35 -10.86
CA ALA A 105 2.62 -1.07 -11.03
C ALA A 105 3.01 -1.39 -12.50
N LYS A 106 2.24 -0.87 -13.46
CA LYS A 106 2.58 -1.03 -14.90
C LYS A 106 3.88 -0.34 -15.29
N ARG A 107 4.23 0.79 -14.66
CA ARG A 107 5.51 1.46 -14.91
C ARG A 107 6.68 0.67 -14.32
N VAL A 108 6.54 0.16 -13.11
CA VAL A 108 7.49 -0.75 -12.47
C VAL A 108 7.76 -1.95 -13.39
N CYS A 109 6.71 -2.65 -13.82
CA CYS A 109 6.81 -3.79 -14.76
C CYS A 109 7.56 -3.47 -16.06
N LYS A 110 7.33 -2.29 -16.63
CA LYS A 110 7.92 -1.87 -17.92
C LYS A 110 9.35 -1.37 -17.79
N SER A 111 9.80 -1.01 -16.59
CA SER A 111 11.15 -0.52 -16.41
C SER A 111 12.16 -1.65 -16.63
N LYS A 112 13.15 -1.40 -17.51
CA LYS A 112 14.15 -2.41 -17.89
C LYS A 112 15.14 -2.73 -16.77
N THR A 113 15.28 -1.82 -15.82
CA THR A 113 16.14 -1.93 -14.65
C THR A 113 15.41 -1.35 -13.45
N PRO A 114 15.60 -1.90 -12.25
CA PRO A 114 15.09 -1.33 -11.01
C PRO A 114 15.43 0.17 -10.89
N SER A 115 14.43 1.00 -10.62
CA SER A 115 14.56 2.46 -10.65
C SER A 115 14.09 3.13 -9.36
N HIS A 116 14.94 3.98 -8.77
CA HIS A 116 14.59 4.82 -7.62
C HIS A 116 13.35 5.67 -7.86
N SER A 117 13.17 6.22 -9.07
CA SER A 117 12.03 7.09 -9.38
C SER A 117 10.70 6.33 -9.37
N GLU A 118 10.70 5.08 -9.82
CA GLU A 118 9.49 4.24 -9.82
C GLU A 118 9.15 3.75 -8.41
N VAL A 119 10.16 3.43 -7.60
CA VAL A 119 9.96 3.07 -6.19
C VAL A 119 9.43 4.26 -5.39
N ASN A 120 9.96 5.45 -5.62
CA ASN A 120 9.42 6.67 -5.02
C ASN A 120 7.98 6.96 -5.48
N ALA A 121 7.67 6.73 -6.77
CA ALA A 121 6.30 6.84 -7.26
C ALA A 121 5.36 5.84 -6.57
N ALA A 122 5.81 4.60 -6.31
CA ALA A 122 5.06 3.60 -5.57
C ALA A 122 4.77 4.06 -4.13
N ARG A 123 5.77 4.63 -3.45
CA ARG A 123 5.62 5.21 -2.10
C ARG A 123 4.61 6.36 -2.06
N ILE A 124 4.73 7.30 -2.98
CA ILE A 124 3.81 8.45 -3.08
C ILE A 124 2.38 7.97 -3.35
N SER A 125 2.20 7.04 -4.29
CA SER A 125 0.88 6.50 -4.63
C SER A 125 0.26 5.72 -3.47
N MET A 126 1.06 4.93 -2.74
CA MET A 126 0.64 4.24 -1.53
C MET A 126 0.15 5.22 -0.46
N ASN A 127 0.94 6.25 -0.14
CA ASN A 127 0.60 7.25 0.86
C ASN A 127 -0.66 8.03 0.47
N GLY A 128 -0.76 8.49 -0.78
CA GLY A 128 -1.97 9.17 -1.27
C GLY A 128 -3.22 8.29 -1.20
N THR A 129 -3.08 6.99 -1.42
CA THR A 129 -4.19 6.03 -1.25
C THR A 129 -4.57 5.87 0.22
N ALA A 130 -3.59 5.81 1.12
CA ALA A 130 -3.82 5.72 2.56
C ALA A 130 -4.54 6.97 3.11
N ASP A 131 -4.13 8.16 2.66
CA ASP A 131 -4.75 9.43 3.01
C ASP A 131 -6.20 9.49 2.51
N ALA A 132 -6.45 9.12 1.25
CA ALA A 132 -7.80 9.06 0.69
C ALA A 132 -8.71 8.09 1.47
N LEU A 133 -8.19 6.94 1.92
CA LEU A 133 -8.94 6.00 2.77
C LEU A 133 -9.23 6.58 4.16
N ASN A 134 -8.33 7.37 4.72
CA ASN A 134 -8.55 8.04 6.00
C ASN A 134 -9.57 9.17 5.86
N ASP A 135 -9.55 9.92 4.76
CA ASP A 135 -10.56 10.94 4.47
C ASP A 135 -11.94 10.32 4.25
N LEU A 136 -12.03 9.16 3.61
CA LEU A 136 -13.28 8.39 3.51
C LEU A 136 -13.84 8.01 4.90
N LYS A 137 -12.98 7.61 5.87
CA LYS A 137 -13.41 7.36 7.25
C LYS A 137 -13.92 8.64 7.92
N LYS A 138 -13.22 9.76 7.72
CA LYS A 138 -13.64 11.08 8.24
C LYS A 138 -14.97 11.52 7.62
N ALA A 139 -15.20 11.28 6.34
CA ALA A 139 -16.46 11.57 5.67
C ALA A 139 -17.63 10.77 6.29
N GLY A 140 -17.40 9.50 6.65
CA GLY A 140 -18.35 8.71 7.44
C GLY A 140 -18.69 9.36 8.78
N ARG A 141 -17.67 9.81 9.52
CA ARG A 141 -17.85 10.54 10.78
C ARG A 141 -18.63 11.84 10.62
N ILE A 142 -18.28 12.65 9.62
CA ILE A 142 -18.97 13.94 9.34
C ILE A 142 -20.44 13.67 9.01
N TYR A 143 -20.73 12.61 8.25
CA TYR A 143 -22.09 12.18 7.99
C TYR A 143 -22.86 11.88 9.27
N ASP A 144 -22.26 11.09 10.16
CA ASP A 144 -22.87 10.74 11.45
C ASP A 144 -23.09 11.99 12.32
N GLN A 145 -22.11 12.91 12.36
CA GLN A 145 -22.21 14.20 13.06
C GLN A 145 -23.37 15.05 12.56
N ASN A 146 -23.51 15.19 11.23
CA ASN A 146 -24.60 15.95 10.62
C ASN A 146 -25.99 15.33 10.86
N ARG A 147 -26.03 14.05 11.26
CA ARG A 147 -27.24 13.31 11.63
C ARG A 147 -27.54 13.32 13.13
N GLY A 148 -26.70 13.98 13.95
CA GLY A 148 -26.76 13.92 15.41
C GLY A 148 -26.27 12.59 15.99
N LEU A 149 -25.69 11.69 15.19
CA LEU A 149 -25.23 10.36 15.62
C LEU A 149 -23.78 10.42 16.14
N THR A 150 -23.47 11.37 17.03
CA THR A 150 -22.14 11.46 17.63
C THR A 150 -22.05 10.63 18.90
N SER A 151 -20.92 9.93 19.08
CA SER A 151 -20.59 9.23 20.33
C SER A 151 -20.59 10.13 21.58
N VAL A 152 -20.69 11.46 21.43
CA VAL A 152 -20.73 12.42 22.56
C VAL A 152 -22.12 12.46 23.21
N GLU A 153 -23.17 12.00 22.55
CA GLU A 153 -24.49 11.80 23.18
C GLU A 153 -24.59 10.48 23.97
N LEU A 154 -23.53 9.67 24.00
CA LEU A 154 -23.47 8.42 24.80
C LEU A 154 -23.03 8.65 26.26
N GLN A 155 -22.73 9.88 26.67
CA GLN A 155 -22.58 10.26 28.08
C GLN A 155 -23.50 11.42 28.41
N GLY A 156 -24.69 11.11 28.94
CA GLY A 156 -25.47 12.07 29.72
C GLY A 156 -26.70 12.65 29.03
N LYS A 157 -27.69 11.82 28.70
CA LYS A 157 -29.10 12.13 28.99
C LYS A 157 -29.95 10.88 28.81
N MET A 158 -30.35 10.30 29.94
CA MET A 158 -31.55 9.47 29.99
C MET A 158 -32.73 10.39 29.68
N VAL A 159 -33.21 10.37 28.44
CA VAL A 159 -34.56 10.84 28.14
C VAL A 159 -35.46 9.64 28.36
N GLU A 160 -36.20 9.66 29.47
CA GLU A 160 -37.31 8.73 29.70
C GLU A 160 -38.33 8.87 28.56
N GLY A 161 -38.70 7.73 27.97
CA GLY A 161 -39.77 7.65 26.97
C GLY A 161 -39.27 7.60 25.52
N GLY A 162 -38.76 6.44 25.09
CA GLY A 162 -38.49 6.17 23.69
C GLY A 162 -37.36 5.17 23.52
N GLY A 163 -37.71 3.93 23.20
CA GLY A 163 -36.84 2.75 23.27
C GLY A 163 -35.38 2.97 22.89
N ILE A 164 -34.49 2.38 23.70
CA ILE A 164 -33.06 2.19 23.42
C ILE A 164 -32.91 1.83 21.95
N ARG A 165 -32.49 2.80 21.13
CA ARG A 165 -32.23 2.58 19.70
C ARG A 165 -30.92 1.79 19.65
N LYS A 166 -31.04 0.48 19.83
CA LYS A 166 -29.98 -0.52 19.77
C LYS A 166 -29.00 -0.12 18.66
N ASN A 167 -27.78 0.24 19.06
CA ASN A 167 -26.61 0.48 18.22
C ASN A 167 -26.97 0.77 16.75
N ALA A 168 -27.42 1.98 16.44
CA ALA A 168 -27.44 2.39 15.04
C ALA A 168 -25.99 2.30 14.56
N GLU A 169 -25.67 1.27 13.76
CA GLU A 169 -24.37 1.05 13.15
C GLU A 169 -23.99 2.33 12.43
N THR A 170 -23.12 3.16 13.04
CA THR A 170 -22.77 4.45 12.48
C THR A 170 -22.08 4.25 11.13
N VAL A 171 -22.16 5.24 10.24
CA VAL A 171 -21.52 5.13 8.93
C VAL A 171 -20.01 5.06 9.09
N GLU A 172 -19.42 5.79 10.04
CA GLU A 172 -18.01 5.67 10.41
C GLU A 172 -17.66 4.23 10.80
N ALA A 173 -18.45 3.60 11.66
CA ALA A 173 -18.22 2.22 12.10
C ALA A 173 -18.33 1.25 10.92
N LEU A 174 -19.33 1.42 10.06
CA LEU A 174 -19.54 0.59 8.87
C LEU A 174 -18.38 0.70 7.87
N VAL A 175 -17.85 1.92 7.67
CA VAL A 175 -16.69 2.15 6.81
C VAL A 175 -15.46 1.47 7.41
N LYS A 176 -15.21 1.65 8.71
CA LYS A 176 -14.05 1.06 9.41
C LYS A 176 -14.11 -0.47 9.42
N SER A 177 -15.26 -1.07 9.73
CA SER A 177 -15.42 -2.53 9.75
C SER A 177 -15.25 -3.13 8.37
N THR A 178 -15.87 -2.53 7.35
CA THR A 178 -15.73 -3.02 5.96
C THR A 178 -14.26 -2.98 5.52
N LEU A 179 -13.55 -1.89 5.82
CA LEU A 179 -12.11 -1.78 5.52
C LEU A 179 -11.28 -2.83 6.26
N CYS A 180 -11.52 -3.02 7.56
CA CYS A 180 -10.79 -3.99 8.38
C CYS A 180 -11.01 -5.44 7.90
N GLU A 181 -12.23 -5.78 7.48
CA GLU A 181 -12.59 -7.14 7.03
C GLU A 181 -12.07 -7.46 5.61
N HIS A 182 -11.96 -6.46 4.73
CA HIS A 182 -11.70 -6.68 3.31
C HIS A 182 -10.35 -6.12 2.83
N PHE A 183 -9.59 -5.46 3.70
CA PHE A 183 -8.28 -4.90 3.39
C PHE A 183 -7.33 -5.00 4.58
N SER A 184 -6.23 -5.75 4.42
CA SER A 184 -5.23 -6.01 5.47
C SER A 184 -4.29 -4.84 5.76
N GLY A 185 -4.45 -3.70 5.08
CA GLY A 185 -3.57 -2.54 5.22
C GLY A 185 -2.36 -2.56 4.29
N PHE A 186 -1.51 -1.54 4.44
CA PHE A 186 -0.37 -1.28 3.54
C PHE A 186 0.95 -1.92 3.98
N GLY A 187 1.00 -2.57 5.15
CA GLY A 187 2.27 -3.00 5.77
C GLY A 187 3.13 -3.90 4.87
N ALA A 188 2.53 -4.82 4.12
CA ALA A 188 3.28 -5.66 3.17
C ALA A 188 3.91 -4.85 2.04
N LEU A 189 3.16 -3.90 1.48
CA LEU A 189 3.63 -3.01 0.40
C LEU A 189 4.70 -2.05 0.92
N GLU A 190 4.50 -1.46 2.09
CA GLU A 190 5.46 -0.56 2.74
C GLU A 190 6.80 -1.26 3.01
N ASN A 191 6.76 -2.48 3.56
CA ASN A 191 7.95 -3.30 3.77
C ASN A 191 8.66 -3.60 2.45
N GLN A 192 7.92 -3.95 1.40
CA GLN A 192 8.51 -4.23 0.10
C GLN A 192 9.18 -3.00 -0.52
N ILE A 193 8.54 -1.83 -0.43
CA ILE A 193 9.14 -0.57 -0.90
C ILE A 193 10.45 -0.33 -0.17
N ALA A 194 10.49 -0.49 1.16
CA ALA A 194 11.72 -0.30 1.94
C ALA A 194 12.84 -1.30 1.57
N ILE A 195 12.50 -2.57 1.30
CA ILE A 195 13.46 -3.59 0.83
C ILE A 195 14.08 -3.16 -0.50
N VAL A 196 13.24 -2.75 -1.45
CA VAL A 196 13.71 -2.33 -2.77
C VAL A 196 14.54 -1.05 -2.69
N GLU A 197 14.11 -0.04 -1.94
CA GLU A 197 14.89 1.20 -1.74
C GLU A 197 16.29 0.90 -1.21
N LYS A 198 16.39 0.02 -0.20
CA LYS A 198 17.67 -0.40 0.36
C LYS A 198 18.52 -1.15 -0.65
N ALA A 199 17.93 -1.98 -1.50
CA ALA A 199 18.63 -2.72 -2.55
C ALA A 199 19.18 -1.80 -3.66
N LEU A 200 18.66 -0.58 -3.80
CA LEU A 200 19.06 0.39 -4.82
C LEU A 200 20.08 1.44 -4.33
N LEU A 201 20.42 1.49 -3.04
CA LEU A 201 21.40 2.45 -2.53
C LEU A 201 22.81 2.15 -3.11
N PRO A 202 23.58 3.20 -3.46
CA PRO A 202 24.98 3.04 -3.87
C PRO A 202 25.82 2.50 -2.71
N TRP A 203 26.86 1.75 -3.06
CA TRP A 203 27.76 1.03 -2.14
C TRP A 203 28.94 1.90 -1.71
#